data_AF-A0A7W4J5P2-F1
#
_entry.id   AF-A0A7W4J5P2-F1
#
_cell.length_a   1.000
_cell.length_b   1.000
_cell.length_c   1.000
_cell.angle_alpha   90.00
_cell.angle_beta   90.00
_cell.angle_gamma   90.00
#
_symmetry.space_group_name_H-M   'P 1'
#
loop_
_entity.id
_entity.type
_entity.pdbx_description
1 polymer ?
#
loop_
_entity_poly.entity_id
_entity_poly.type
_entity_poly.pdbx_seq_one_letter_code
_entity_poly.pdbx_strand_id
1 'polypeptide(L)'
;MVAPLVQQTIRRERASAYVVACFSDPGLTGAREEAKGSLVLGCGESAILHALTVGDQFGIISLSDLSTLRQRRMVRMMGLTSRYAGSAAISATAEEATSPLLIEKMVDAGRALASGGANVILMGCAGMAHFRSSLEDRLGMPVIDPTSSAVAMALGLCTLRESRLNESDP
;
A
#
# COMPACT_ATOMS: atom_id res chain seq x y z
N MET A 1 5.67 -13.20 14.38
CA MET A 1 4.48 -12.78 13.59
C MET A 1 4.19 -11.32 13.88
N VAL A 2 3.92 -10.50 12.86
CA VAL A 2 3.73 -9.03 13.02
C VAL A 2 2.29 -8.66 13.41
N ALA A 3 1.28 -9.45 13.00
CA ALA A 3 -0.13 -9.12 13.22
C ALA A 3 -0.52 -8.88 14.70
N PRO A 4 -0.05 -9.67 15.70
CA PRO A 4 -0.37 -9.41 17.10
C PRO A 4 0.18 -8.07 17.62
N LEU A 5 1.29 -7.60 17.05
CA LEU A 5 1.89 -6.32 17.44
C LEU A 5 1.02 -5.13 17.04
N VAL A 6 0.33 -5.20 15.89
CA VAL A 6 -0.56 -4.13 15.42
C VAL A 6 -1.71 -3.91 16.42
N GLN A 7 -2.36 -4.99 16.85
CA GLN A 7 -3.44 -4.92 17.85
C GLN A 7 -2.91 -4.42 19.21
N GLN A 8 -1.72 -4.85 19.61
CA GLN A 8 -1.09 -4.39 20.84
C GLN A 8 -0.80 -2.89 20.82
N THR A 9 -0.35 -2.33 19.69
CA THR A 9 -0.17 -0.88 19.54
C THR A 9 -1.49 -0.14 19.66
N ILE A 10 -2.54 -0.58 18.97
CA ILE A 10 -3.88 0.04 19.04
C ILE A 10 -4.42 0.06 20.47
N ARG A 11 -4.20 -1.00 21.24
CA ARG A 11 -4.60 -1.05 22.67
C ARG A 11 -3.86 -0.04 23.55
N ARG A 12 -2.59 0.24 23.23
CA ARG A 12 -1.69 1.05 24.07
C ARG A 12 -1.74 2.53 23.72
N GLU A 13 -1.92 2.84 22.45
CA GLU A 13 -1.81 4.20 21.91
C GLU A 13 -3.14 4.62 21.32
N ARG A 14 -3.71 5.72 21.80
CA ARG A 14 -4.96 6.28 21.27
C ARG A 14 -4.66 7.21 20.10
N ALA A 15 -5.35 7.02 18.98
CA ALA A 15 -5.28 7.88 17.81
C ALA A 15 -6.65 7.97 17.12
N SER A 16 -6.91 9.06 16.40
CA SER A 16 -8.11 9.20 15.57
C SER A 16 -8.09 8.24 14.36
N ALA A 17 -6.90 7.89 13.89
CA ALA A 17 -6.69 6.94 12.82
C ALA A 17 -5.34 6.22 12.97
N TYR A 18 -5.28 4.99 12.49
CA TYR A 18 -4.10 4.14 12.44
C TYR A 18 -3.82 3.73 10.99
N VAL A 19 -2.54 3.72 10.61
CA VAL A 19 -2.08 3.26 9.30
C VAL A 19 -1.15 2.07 9.47
N VAL A 20 -1.48 0.95 8.83
CA VAL A 20 -0.59 -0.21 8.72
C VAL A 20 0.39 0.04 7.58
N ALA A 21 1.61 0.49 7.90
CA ALA A 21 2.64 0.87 6.93
C ALA A 21 3.42 -0.32 6.34
N CYS A 22 2.72 -1.36 5.91
CA CYS A 22 3.29 -2.49 5.16
C CYS A 22 2.34 -2.87 4.05
N PHE A 23 2.81 -2.95 2.80
CA PHE A 23 1.96 -3.11 1.63
C PHE A 23 1.05 -4.35 1.65
N SER A 24 1.43 -5.41 2.38
CA SER A 24 0.58 -6.61 2.53
C SER A 24 -0.49 -6.49 3.63
N ASP A 25 -0.60 -5.32 4.28
CA ASP A 25 -1.54 -4.99 5.33
C ASP A 25 -1.67 -6.07 6.44
N PRO A 26 -0.55 -6.53 7.03
CA PRO A 26 -0.56 -7.63 7.98
C PRO A 26 -1.37 -7.26 9.24
N GLY A 27 -2.34 -8.11 9.59
CA GLY A 27 -3.15 -7.92 10.80
C GLY A 27 -4.23 -6.85 10.69
N LEU A 28 -4.46 -6.28 9.49
CA LEU A 28 -5.42 -5.19 9.28
C LEU A 28 -6.84 -5.53 9.76
N THR A 29 -7.34 -6.74 9.50
CA THR A 29 -8.68 -7.15 9.95
C THR A 29 -8.80 -7.12 11.47
N GLY A 30 -7.87 -7.78 12.17
CA GLY A 30 -7.88 -7.77 13.65
C GLY A 30 -7.61 -6.38 14.25
N ALA A 31 -6.86 -5.53 13.54
CA ALA A 31 -6.66 -4.15 13.92
C ALA A 31 -7.95 -3.32 13.83
N ARG A 32 -8.75 -3.51 12.78
CA ARG A 32 -10.07 -2.87 12.63
C ARG A 32 -11.05 -3.32 13.71
N GLU A 33 -11.02 -4.60 14.09
CA GLU A 33 -11.83 -5.13 15.20
C GLU A 33 -11.40 -4.53 16.55
N GLU A 34 -10.10 -4.34 16.77
CA GLU A 34 -9.56 -3.81 18.02
C GLU A 34 -9.77 -2.30 18.20
N ALA A 35 -9.82 -1.54 17.11
CA ALA A 35 -9.76 -0.07 17.15
C ALA A 35 -11.04 0.63 17.65
N LYS A 36 -12.09 -0.12 18.00
CA LYS A 36 -13.33 0.35 18.69
C LYS A 36 -13.84 1.71 18.20
N GLY A 37 -14.06 1.84 16.88
CA GLY A 37 -14.59 3.04 16.24
C GLY A 37 -13.53 3.99 15.66
N SER A 38 -12.24 3.79 15.95
CA SER A 38 -11.15 4.53 15.29
C SER A 38 -10.88 3.98 13.88
N LEU A 39 -10.43 4.85 12.98
CA LEU A 39 -10.11 4.46 11.61
C LEU A 39 -8.85 3.61 11.55
N VAL A 40 -8.88 2.51 10.78
CA VAL A 40 -7.68 1.70 10.50
C VAL A 40 -7.58 1.41 9.01
N LEU A 41 -6.52 1.92 8.42
CA LEU A 41 -6.24 1.81 6.99
C LEU A 41 -4.98 0.99 6.75
N GLY A 42 -5.06 0.07 5.80
CA GLY A 42 -3.89 -0.58 5.22
C GLY A 42 -3.27 0.29 4.14
N CYS A 43 -1.94 0.42 4.12
CA CYS A 43 -1.28 1.18 3.07
C CYS A 43 -1.37 0.49 1.70
N GLY A 44 -1.43 -0.83 1.65
CA GLY A 44 -1.59 -1.57 0.40
C GLY A 44 -2.98 -1.38 -0.22
N GLU A 45 -4.06 -1.60 0.54
CA GLU A 45 -5.43 -1.43 0.05
C GLU A 45 -5.66 0.03 -0.38
N SER A 46 -5.12 0.99 0.39
CA SER A 46 -5.24 2.41 0.11
C SER A 46 -4.49 2.79 -1.17
N ALA A 47 -3.28 2.25 -1.38
CA ALA A 47 -2.53 2.49 -2.62
C ALA A 47 -3.26 1.98 -3.85
N ILE A 48 -3.85 0.77 -3.75
CA ILE A 48 -4.62 0.17 -4.84
C ILE A 48 -5.85 1.01 -5.14
N LEU A 49 -6.62 1.42 -4.13
CA LEU A 49 -7.78 2.28 -4.31
C LEU A 49 -7.41 3.65 -4.92
N HIS A 50 -6.31 4.25 -4.47
CA HIS A 50 -5.78 5.47 -5.05
C HIS A 50 -5.40 5.28 -6.52
N ALA A 51 -4.77 4.16 -6.89
CA ALA A 51 -4.43 3.89 -8.28
C ALA A 51 -5.65 3.87 -9.21
N LEU A 52 -6.79 3.36 -8.73
CA LEU A 52 -8.04 3.31 -9.50
C LEU A 52 -8.65 4.70 -9.76
N THR A 53 -8.30 5.73 -8.98
CA THR A 53 -8.76 7.11 -9.24
C THR A 53 -7.85 7.84 -10.23
N VAL A 54 -6.66 7.31 -10.49
CA VAL A 54 -5.61 7.96 -11.30
C VAL A 54 -5.45 7.31 -12.66
N GLY A 55 -5.72 6.01 -12.80
CA GLY A 55 -5.59 5.31 -14.08
C GLY A 55 -6.39 4.02 -14.18
N ASP A 56 -6.33 3.40 -15.36
CA ASP A 56 -7.09 2.19 -15.66
C ASP A 56 -6.42 0.93 -15.08
N GLN A 57 -5.16 0.64 -15.37
CA GLN A 57 -4.51 -0.57 -14.86
C GLN A 57 -3.27 -0.22 -14.08
N PHE A 58 -3.07 -0.94 -12.98
CA PHE A 58 -1.94 -0.69 -12.09
C PHE A 58 -0.96 -1.86 -12.04
N GLY A 59 0.31 -1.53 -11.89
CA GLY A 59 1.40 -2.47 -11.65
C GLY A 59 2.05 -2.22 -10.28
N ILE A 60 2.54 -3.27 -9.62
CA ILE A 60 3.20 -3.14 -8.31
C ILE A 60 4.67 -3.55 -8.40
N ILE A 61 5.58 -2.64 -8.03
CA ILE A 61 7.00 -2.99 -7.86
C ILE A 61 7.13 -3.74 -6.53
N SER A 62 7.56 -4.99 -6.56
CA SER A 62 7.67 -5.84 -5.38
C SER A 62 9.14 -6.06 -4.98
N LEU A 63 9.38 -6.31 -3.69
CA LEU A 63 10.74 -6.61 -3.20
C LEU A 63 11.25 -7.97 -3.71
N SER A 64 10.37 -8.96 -3.80
CA SER A 64 10.73 -10.35 -4.06
C SER A 64 9.56 -11.12 -4.69
N ASP A 65 9.85 -12.28 -5.28
CA ASP A 65 8.81 -13.15 -5.86
C ASP A 65 7.76 -13.58 -4.82
N LEU A 66 8.18 -13.83 -3.58
CA LEU A 66 7.24 -14.11 -2.50
C LEU A 66 6.33 -12.92 -2.21
N SER A 67 6.84 -11.70 -2.33
CA SER A 67 6.04 -10.47 -2.20
C SER A 67 5.07 -10.32 -3.38
N THR A 68 5.48 -10.62 -4.60
CA THR A 68 4.61 -10.70 -5.78
C THR A 68 3.44 -11.66 -5.56
N LEU A 69 3.69 -12.84 -4.97
CA LEU A 69 2.62 -13.80 -4.67
C LEU A 69 1.63 -13.26 -3.63
N ARG A 70 2.11 -12.57 -2.59
CA ARG A 70 1.24 -11.94 -1.58
C ARG A 70 0.39 -10.82 -2.16
N GLN A 71 0.99 -9.95 -2.98
CA GLN A 71 0.30 -8.86 -3.66
C GLN A 71 -0.79 -9.39 -4.60
N ARG A 72 -0.49 -10.42 -5.40
CA ARG A 72 -1.49 -11.08 -6.27
C ARG A 72 -2.67 -11.62 -5.46
N ARG A 73 -2.41 -12.26 -4.31
CA ARG A 73 -3.48 -12.76 -3.43
C ARG A 73 -4.33 -11.62 -2.89
N MET A 74 -3.70 -10.54 -2.44
CA MET A 74 -4.39 -9.35 -1.93
C MET A 74 -5.31 -8.73 -2.98
N VAL A 75 -4.79 -8.45 -4.18
CA VAL A 75 -5.58 -7.92 -5.31
C VAL A 75 -6.77 -8.83 -5.62
N ARG A 76 -6.56 -10.15 -5.62
CA ARG A 76 -7.64 -11.12 -5.85
C ARG A 76 -8.71 -11.04 -4.76
N MET A 77 -8.32 -10.93 -3.48
CA MET A 77 -9.27 -10.79 -2.36
C MET A 77 -10.05 -9.46 -2.44
N MET A 78 -9.46 -8.41 -3.01
CA MET A 78 -10.15 -7.14 -3.26
C MET A 78 -11.06 -7.17 -4.50
N GLY A 79 -11.05 -8.25 -5.30
CA GLY A 79 -11.85 -8.34 -6.52
C GLY A 79 -11.34 -7.49 -7.68
N LEU A 80 -10.08 -7.05 -7.65
CA LEU A 80 -9.53 -6.06 -8.59
C LEU A 80 -8.60 -6.66 -9.66
N THR A 81 -8.67 -7.98 -9.88
CA THR A 81 -7.78 -8.69 -10.81
C THR A 81 -7.79 -8.11 -12.23
N SER A 82 -8.94 -7.64 -12.73
CA SER A 82 -9.04 -7.05 -14.09
C SER A 82 -8.30 -5.72 -14.23
N ARG A 83 -8.07 -5.00 -13.13
CA ARG A 83 -7.37 -3.71 -13.09
C ARG A 83 -5.88 -3.88 -12.74
N TYR A 84 -5.40 -5.11 -12.57
CA TYR A 84 -4.04 -5.42 -12.12
C TYR A 84 -3.20 -5.99 -13.25
N ALA A 85 -2.27 -5.18 -13.77
CA ALA A 85 -1.35 -5.55 -14.84
C ALA A 85 -0.24 -6.52 -14.37
N GLY A 86 0.01 -6.59 -13.06
CA GLY A 86 0.97 -7.53 -12.46
C GLY A 86 1.86 -6.91 -11.39
N SER A 87 2.79 -7.72 -10.89
CA SER A 87 3.87 -7.28 -10.02
C SER A 87 5.21 -7.70 -10.61
N ALA A 88 6.23 -6.84 -10.44
CA ALA A 88 7.60 -7.11 -10.87
C ALA A 88 8.55 -7.04 -9.68
N ALA A 89 9.29 -8.12 -9.43
CA ALA A 89 10.23 -8.21 -8.32
C ALA A 89 11.57 -7.57 -8.66
N ILE A 90 12.14 -6.79 -7.73
CA ILE A 90 13.46 -6.16 -7.87
C ILE A 90 14.58 -6.93 -7.15
N SER A 91 14.26 -8.08 -6.56
CA SER A 91 15.19 -8.95 -5.83
C SER A 91 15.97 -8.18 -4.76
N ALA A 92 15.25 -7.64 -3.78
CA ALA A 92 15.77 -6.87 -2.66
C ALA A 92 15.09 -7.29 -1.35
N THR A 93 15.77 -7.06 -0.22
CA THR A 93 15.18 -7.19 1.12
C THR A 93 14.48 -5.90 1.54
N ALA A 94 13.71 -5.95 2.64
CA ALA A 94 13.08 -4.76 3.20
C ALA A 94 14.11 -3.75 3.75
N GLU A 95 15.26 -4.23 4.23
CA GLU A 95 16.35 -3.40 4.74
C GLU A 95 17.06 -2.65 3.61
N GLU A 96 17.19 -3.31 2.45
CA GLU A 96 17.78 -2.72 1.24
C GLU A 96 16.85 -1.73 0.53
N ALA A 97 15.56 -1.68 0.90
CA ALA A 97 14.52 -0.90 0.22
C ALA A 97 14.77 0.62 0.22
N THR A 98 15.76 1.09 0.99
CA THR A 98 16.20 2.48 1.03
C THR A 98 17.52 2.75 0.33
N SER A 99 18.15 1.72 -0.22
CA SER A 99 19.41 1.84 -0.92
C SER A 99 19.21 2.55 -2.27
N PRO A 100 19.95 3.64 -2.55
CA PRO A 100 19.86 4.35 -3.83
C PRO A 100 20.20 3.46 -5.03
N LEU A 101 20.88 2.33 -4.80
CA LEU A 101 21.21 1.34 -5.82
C LEU A 101 19.99 0.62 -6.40
N LEU A 102 18.81 0.74 -5.77
CA LEU A 102 17.58 0.11 -6.25
C LEU A 102 16.87 0.91 -7.35
N ILE A 103 17.17 2.20 -7.53
CA ILE A 103 16.39 3.06 -8.43
C ILE A 103 16.34 2.53 -9.87
N GLU A 104 17.46 2.05 -10.40
CA GLU A 104 17.51 1.48 -11.76
C GLU A 104 16.65 0.23 -11.89
N LYS A 105 16.75 -0.69 -10.91
CA LYS A 105 15.92 -1.91 -10.89
C LYS A 105 14.43 -1.58 -10.80
N MET A 106 14.07 -0.55 -10.03
CA MET A 106 12.69 -0.10 -9.90
C MET A 106 12.17 0.53 -11.20
N VAL A 107 13.00 1.29 -11.92
CA VAL A 107 12.64 1.82 -13.25
C VAL A 107 12.45 0.69 -14.26
N ASP A 108 13.35 -0.29 -14.30
CA ASP A 108 13.22 -1.44 -15.19
C ASP A 108 11.95 -2.26 -14.89
N ALA A 109 11.67 -2.50 -13.62
CA ALA A 109 10.43 -3.14 -13.17
C ALA A 109 9.19 -2.32 -13.58
N GLY A 110 9.21 -1.00 -13.39
CA GLY A 110 8.13 -0.10 -13.80
C GLY A 110 7.88 -0.12 -15.31
N ARG A 111 8.94 -0.11 -16.13
CA ARG A 111 8.84 -0.21 -17.60
C ARG A 111 8.31 -1.56 -18.07
N ALA A 112 8.73 -2.65 -17.42
CA ALA A 112 8.21 -3.98 -17.71
C ALA A 112 6.71 -4.06 -17.41
N LEU A 113 6.27 -3.52 -16.26
CA LEU A 113 4.85 -3.44 -15.90
C LEU A 113 4.05 -2.56 -16.87
N ALA A 114 4.61 -1.42 -17.28
CA ALA A 114 3.99 -0.55 -18.27
C ALA A 114 3.80 -1.24 -19.62
N SER A 115 4.81 -2.00 -20.06
CA SER A 115 4.72 -2.82 -21.28
C SER A 115 3.65 -3.93 -21.16
N GLY A 116 3.34 -4.35 -19.94
CA GLY A 116 2.24 -5.28 -19.62
C GLY A 116 0.87 -4.61 -19.42
N GLY A 117 0.75 -3.31 -19.65
CA GLY A 117 -0.51 -2.56 -19.59
C GLY A 117 -0.68 -1.63 -18.38
N ALA A 118 0.26 -1.60 -17.43
CA ALA A 118 0.17 -0.67 -16.30
C ALA A 118 0.30 0.78 -16.77
N ASN A 119 -0.64 1.63 -16.35
CA ASN A 119 -0.56 3.09 -16.53
C ASN A 119 -0.43 3.85 -15.20
N VAL A 120 -0.42 3.12 -14.07
CA VAL A 120 -0.06 3.62 -12.74
C VAL A 120 0.84 2.60 -12.05
N ILE A 121 1.90 3.07 -11.39
CA ILE A 121 2.84 2.21 -10.68
C ILE A 121 2.73 2.42 -9.16
N LEU A 122 2.61 1.32 -8.42
CA LEU A 122 2.61 1.31 -6.97
C LEU A 122 3.95 0.80 -6.46
N MET A 123 4.50 1.50 -5.48
CA MET A 123 5.66 0.99 -4.74
C MET A 123 5.19 -0.03 -3.70
N GLY A 124 5.68 -1.27 -3.80
CA GLY A 124 5.23 -2.40 -2.97
C GLY A 124 5.87 -2.46 -1.58
N CYS A 125 6.61 -1.44 -1.15
CA CYS A 125 7.22 -1.35 0.17
C CYS A 125 7.24 0.11 0.66
N ALA A 126 6.89 0.35 1.92
CA ALA A 126 6.92 1.67 2.53
C ALA A 126 8.35 2.27 2.57
N GLY A 127 9.39 1.42 2.62
CA GLY A 127 10.78 1.87 2.58
C GLY A 127 11.16 2.58 1.29
N MET A 128 10.41 2.39 0.20
CA MET A 128 10.71 2.96 -1.11
C MET A 128 10.21 4.41 -1.29
N ALA A 129 9.53 4.99 -0.30
CA ALA A 129 8.80 6.25 -0.45
C ALA A 129 9.63 7.42 -1.04
N HIS A 130 10.91 7.52 -0.70
CA HIS A 130 11.80 8.57 -1.18
C HIS A 130 12.18 8.44 -2.67
N PHE A 131 11.93 7.30 -3.31
CA PHE A 131 12.13 7.12 -4.75
C PHE A 131 10.95 7.62 -5.59
N ARG A 132 9.81 7.96 -4.98
CA ARG A 132 8.55 8.28 -5.68
C ARG A 132 8.74 9.25 -6.85
N SER A 133 9.26 10.45 -6.57
CA SER A 133 9.36 11.51 -7.59
C SER A 133 10.35 11.12 -8.70
N SER A 134 11.50 10.54 -8.34
CA SER A 134 12.49 10.08 -9.32
C SER A 134 11.92 8.98 -10.23
N LEU A 135 11.13 8.06 -9.68
CA LEU A 135 10.45 7.04 -10.49
C LEU A 135 9.40 7.64 -11.41
N GLU A 136 8.58 8.56 -10.91
CA GLU A 136 7.54 9.23 -11.70
C GLU A 136 8.17 9.98 -12.88
N ASP A 137 9.22 10.76 -12.64
CA ASP A 137 9.94 11.49 -13.68
C ASP A 137 10.55 10.55 -14.73
N ARG A 138 11.14 9.43 -14.30
CA ARG A 138 11.84 8.50 -15.20
C ARG A 138 10.92 7.55 -15.97
N LEU A 139 9.74 7.26 -15.42
CA LEU A 139 8.72 6.43 -16.06
C LEU A 139 7.74 7.26 -16.89
N GLY A 140 7.62 8.56 -16.61
CA GLY A 140 6.67 9.45 -17.28
C GLY A 140 5.22 9.09 -17.00
N MET A 141 4.92 8.47 -15.85
CA MET A 141 3.58 8.07 -15.45
C MET A 141 3.42 8.12 -13.93
N PRO A 142 2.17 8.18 -13.43
CA PRO A 142 1.90 8.30 -12.00
C PRO A 142 2.55 7.18 -11.17
N VAL A 143 3.29 7.58 -10.12
CA VAL A 143 3.86 6.67 -9.12
C VAL A 143 3.27 6.96 -7.74
N ILE A 144 2.75 5.90 -7.12
CA ILE A 144 2.04 5.96 -5.84
C ILE A 144 2.91 5.41 -4.71
N ASP A 145 3.14 6.24 -3.70
CA ASP A 145 3.58 5.81 -2.38
C ASP A 145 2.39 5.27 -1.58
N PRO A 146 2.41 3.99 -1.15
CA PRO A 146 1.31 3.42 -0.40
C PRO A 146 1.07 4.10 0.94
N THR A 147 2.13 4.52 1.64
CA THR A 147 2.00 5.09 2.99
C THR A 147 1.34 6.45 2.93
N SER A 148 1.83 7.34 2.07
CA SER A 148 1.21 8.66 1.84
C SER A 148 -0.26 8.54 1.40
N SER A 149 -0.59 7.52 0.58
CA SER A 149 -1.97 7.28 0.14
C SER A 149 -2.89 6.95 1.31
N ALA A 150 -2.48 6.04 2.19
CA ALA A 150 -3.26 5.72 3.40
C ALA A 150 -3.39 6.91 4.36
N VAL A 151 -2.33 7.69 4.55
CA VAL A 151 -2.39 8.87 5.42
C VAL A 151 -3.34 9.92 4.84
N ALA A 152 -3.29 10.19 3.53
CA ALA A 152 -4.20 11.12 2.88
C ALA A 152 -5.66 10.68 2.99
N MET A 153 -5.94 9.39 2.77
CA MET A 153 -7.29 8.83 2.97
C MET A 153 -7.74 8.95 4.42
N ALA A 154 -6.87 8.63 5.39
CA ALA A 154 -7.18 8.74 6.81
C ALA A 154 -7.55 10.18 7.20
N LEU A 155 -6.78 11.17 6.74
CA LEU A 155 -7.08 12.59 6.97
C LEU A 155 -8.40 13.01 6.35
N GLY A 156 -8.70 12.56 5.12
CA GLY A 156 -9.98 12.80 4.46
C GLY A 156 -11.15 12.24 5.26
N LEU A 157 -11.07 10.98 5.67
CA LEU A 157 -12.10 10.31 6.47
C LEU A 157 -12.30 10.97 7.85
N CYS A 158 -11.22 11.35 8.53
CA CYS A 158 -11.31 12.14 9.76
C CYS A 158 -12.03 13.48 9.55
N THR A 159 -11.76 14.15 8.42
CA THR A 159 -12.38 15.44 8.07
C THR A 159 -13.88 15.28 7.78
N LEU A 160 -14.26 14.20 7.10
CA LEU A 160 -15.65 13.85 6.84
C LEU A 160 -16.40 13.36 8.08
N ARG A 161 -15.71 13.22 9.22
CA ARG A 161 -16.21 12.62 10.48
C ARG A 161 -16.78 11.22 10.28
N GLU A 162 -16.20 10.47 9.36
CA GLU A 162 -16.53 9.07 9.19
C GLU A 162 -15.85 8.28 10.32
N SER A 163 -16.60 7.92 11.37
CA SER A 163 -16.23 6.77 12.19
C SER A 163 -16.80 5.52 11.52
N ARG A 164 -16.07 4.40 11.54
CA ARG A 164 -16.69 3.12 11.19
C ARG A 164 -17.72 2.85 12.27
N LEU A 165 -19.00 2.92 11.87
CA LEU A 165 -20.23 2.69 12.64
C LEU A 165 -19.97 2.45 14.13
N ASN A 166 -20.23 3.47 14.93
CA ASN A 166 -20.37 3.33 16.37
C ASN A 166 -21.49 2.31 16.63
N GLU A 167 -21.15 1.06 16.92
CA GLU A 167 -22.00 0.25 17.80
C GLU A 167 -21.93 0.93 19.17
N SER A 168 -22.90 1.82 19.38
CA SER A 168 -23.45 2.31 20.64
C SER A 168 -22.61 2.06 21.89
N ASP A 169 -22.09 3.15 22.44
CA ASP A 169 -21.80 3.33 23.87
C ASP A 169 -23.02 2.83 24.69
N PRO A 170 -22.87 1.88 25.64
CA PRO A 170 -23.90 1.61 26.64
C PRO A 170 -24.02 2.73 27.68
#